data_AF-A0A6J7IRA2-F1
#
_entry.id   AF-A0A6J7IRA2-F1
#
_cell.length_a   1.000
_cell.length_b   1.000
_cell.length_c   1.000
_cell.angle_alpha   90.00
_cell.angle_beta   90.00
_cell.angle_gamma   90.00
#
_symmetry.space_group_name_H-M   'P 1'
#
loop_
_entity.id
_entity.type
_entity.pdbx_description
1 polymer ?
#
loop_
_entity_poly.entity_id
_entity_poly.type
_entity_poly.pdbx_seq_one_letter_code
_entity_poly.pdbx_strand_id
1 'polypeptide(L)' 'MIGVLGARIWIEGRADFSNPINLLVTASALVIGIADYSWTKGSYTFTGIVNATLVAVIGYQVLHALAKTKK' A
#
# COMPACT_ATOMS: atom_id res chain seq x y z
N MET A 1 17.22 1.29 3.70
CA MET A 1 16.91 2.75 3.80
C MET A 1 15.71 3.21 2.96
N ILE A 2 15.27 2.46 1.94
CA ILE A 2 14.17 2.88 1.04
C ILE A 2 12.80 3.09 1.72
N GLY A 3 12.50 2.37 2.81
CA GLY A 3 11.24 2.55 3.54
C GLY A 3 11.08 3.92 4.20
N VAL A 4 12.16 4.51 4.71
CA VAL A 4 12.13 5.86 5.32
C VAL A 4 11.90 6.93 4.26
N LEU A 5 12.47 6.75 3.06
CA LEU A 5 12.21 7.62 1.91
C LEU A 5 10.74 7.58 1.50
N GLY A 6 10.13 6.38 1.46
CA GLY A 6 8.70 6.23 1.17
C GLY A 6 7.82 6.97 2.18
N ALA A 7 8.11 6.85 3.47
CA ALA A 7 7.42 7.58 4.52
C ALA A 7 7.51 9.10 4.32
N ARG A 8 8.71 9.59 3.97
CA ARG A 8 8.91 11.01 3.66
C ARG A 8 8.08 11.48 2.47
N ILE A 9 8.00 10.69 1.39
CA ILE A 9 7.19 11.02 0.20
C ILE A 9 5.71 11.19 0.57
N TRP A 10 5.15 10.32 1.43
CA TRP A 10 3.76 10.45 1.85
C TRP A 10 3.53 11.70 2.72
N ILE A 11 4.46 12.01 3.63
CA ILE A 11 4.38 13.21 4.46
C ILE A 11 4.47 14.48 3.60
N GLU A 12 5.43 14.55 2.68
CA GLU A 12 5.61 15.68 1.76
C GLU A 12 4.43 15.80 0.77
N GLY A 13 3.87 14.67 0.35
CA GLY A 13 2.64 14.58 -0.44
C GLY A 13 1.36 14.90 0.34
N ARG A 14 1.47 15.26 1.62
CA ARG A 14 0.34 15.61 2.51
C ARG A 14 -0.70 14.48 2.62
N ALA A 15 -0.24 13.23 2.65
CA ALA A 15 -1.12 12.10 2.93
C ALA A 15 -1.74 12.26 4.32
N ASP A 16 -3.06 12.25 4.39
CA ASP A 16 -3.78 12.33 5.66
C ASP A 16 -3.86 10.95 6.32
N PHE A 17 -2.99 10.71 7.30
CA PHE A 17 -2.98 9.48 8.10
C PHE A 17 -4.06 9.43 9.19
N SER A 18 -4.80 10.51 9.41
CA SER A 18 -5.96 10.52 10.31
C SER A 18 -7.15 9.82 9.65
N ASN A 19 -7.19 9.78 8.32
CA ASN A 19 -8.16 9.00 7.58
C ASN A 19 -7.82 7.50 7.72
N PRO A 20 -8.73 6.68 8.29
CA PRO A 20 -8.47 5.26 8.52
C PRO A 20 -8.19 4.48 7.23
N ILE A 21 -8.75 4.90 6.09
CA ILE A 21 -8.50 4.27 4.79
C ILE A 21 -7.04 4.47 4.39
N ASN A 22 -6.55 5.71 4.42
CA ASN A 22 -5.17 6.02 4.07
C ASN A 22 -4.19 5.31 5.01
N LEU A 23 -4.49 5.28 6.31
CA LEU A 23 -3.66 4.62 7.31
C LEU A 23 -3.56 3.11 7.05
N LEU A 24 -4.68 2.44 6.81
CA LEU A 24 -4.72 1.00 6.50
C LEU A 24 -3.94 0.65 5.23
N VAL A 25 -4.14 1.43 4.17
CA VAL A 25 -3.44 1.23 2.89
C VAL A 25 -1.93 1.42 3.06
N THR A 26 -1.52 2.49 3.72
CA THR A 26 -0.11 2.80 3.94
C THR A 26 0.57 1.74 4.80
N ALA A 27 -0.07 1.36 5.92
CA ALA A 27 0.46 0.36 6.84
C ALA A 27 0.59 -1.02 6.17
N SER A 28 -0.43 -1.46 5.44
CA SER A 28 -0.41 -2.75 4.75
C SER A 28 0.64 -2.78 3.62
N ALA A 29 0.77 -1.72 2.82
CA ALA A 29 1.81 -1.60 1.81
C ALA A 29 3.22 -1.65 2.42
N LEU A 30 3.41 -0.99 3.58
CA LEU A 30 4.69 -1.00 4.29
C LEU A 30 5.04 -2.40 4.80
N VAL A 31 4.09 -3.10 5.42
CA VAL A 31 4.29 -4.47 5.93
C VAL A 31 4.66 -5.43 4.81
N ILE A 32 3.93 -5.39 3.69
CA ILE A 32 4.17 -6.28 2.54
C ILE A 32 5.51 -5.99 1.88
N GLY A 33 5.88 -4.71 1.77
CA GLY A 33 7.15 -4.28 1.20
C GLY A 33 8.35 -4.65 2.08
N ILE A 34 8.24 -4.48 3.40
CA ILE A 34 9.32 -4.80 4.35
C ILE A 34 9.49 -6.32 4.52
N ALA A 35 8.39 -7.07 4.54
CA ALA A 35 8.43 -8.53 4.64
C ALA A 35 8.94 -9.23 3.36
N ASP A 36 9.22 -8.45 2.30
CA ASP A 36 9.59 -8.91 0.96
C ASP A 36 8.72 -10.08 0.47
N TYR A 37 7.40 -9.91 0.63
CA TYR A 37 6.47 -10.97 0.30
C TYR A 37 6.56 -11.27 -1.19
N SER A 38 7.00 -12.47 -1.54
CA SER A 38 7.22 -12.87 -2.91
C SER A 38 6.48 -14.15 -3.25
N TRP A 39 5.93 -14.19 -4.46
CA TRP A 39 5.20 -15.35 -4.95
C TRP A 39 5.36 -15.46 -6.46
N THR A 40 5.31 -16.70 -6.93
CA THR A 40 5.48 -17.03 -8.34
C THR A 40 4.17 -17.53 -8.92
N LYS A 41 3.89 -17.12 -10.17
CA LYS A 41 2.75 -17.62 -10.94
C LYS A 41 3.20 -17.88 -12.36
N GLY A 42 3.32 -19.17 -12.71
CA GLY A 42 3.90 -19.58 -13.99
C GLY A 42 5.33 -19.08 -14.12
N SER A 43 5.61 -18.29 -15.16
CA SER A 43 6.92 -17.71 -15.45
C SER A 43 7.18 -16.34 -14.79
N TYR A 44 6.23 -15.80 -14.02
CA TYR A 44 6.34 -14.48 -13.42
C TYR A 44 6.60 -14.57 -11.92
N THR A 45 7.55 -13.77 -11.43
CA THR A 45 7.85 -13.61 -10.01
C THR A 45 7.44 -12.22 -9.57
N PHE A 46 6.50 -12.16 -8.62
CA PHE A 46 6.07 -10.92 -8.00
C PHE A 46 6.83 -10.75 -6.69
N THR A 47 7.64 -9.71 -6.59
CA THR A 47 8.49 -9.40 -5.43
C THR A 47 7.82 -8.42 -4.47
N GLY A 48 8.41 -8.19 -3.30
CA GLY A 48 7.83 -7.38 -2.24
C GLY A 48 7.41 -5.97 -2.67
N ILE A 49 8.22 -5.27 -3.48
CA ILE A 49 7.90 -3.91 -3.95
C ILE A 49 6.69 -3.91 -4.89
N VAL A 50 6.62 -4.90 -5.79
CA VAL A 50 5.50 -5.03 -6.73
C VAL A 50 4.21 -5.30 -5.97
N ASN A 51 4.26 -6.22 -5.00
CA ASN A 51 3.12 -6.56 -4.16
C ASN A 51 2.70 -5.38 -3.25
N ALA A 52 3.65 -4.64 -2.69
CA ALA A 52 3.37 -3.44 -1.90
C ALA A 52 2.66 -2.36 -2.73
N THR A 53 3.10 -2.15 -3.97
CA THR A 53 2.48 -1.20 -4.91
C THR A 53 1.06 -1.62 -5.26
N LEU A 54 0.85 -2.92 -5.51
CA LEU A 54 -0.47 -3.48 -5.78
C LEU A 54 -1.44 -3.22 -4.64
N VAL A 55 -1.00 -3.45 -3.39
CA VAL A 55 -1.80 -3.19 -2.19
C VAL A 55 -2.07 -1.70 -2.00
N ALA A 56 -1.09 -0.84 -2.26
CA ALA A 56 -1.28 0.60 -2.15
C ALA A 56 -2.38 1.11 -3.10
N VAL A 57 -2.36 0.69 -4.37
CA VAL A 57 -3.31 1.16 -5.39
C VAL A 57 -4.68 0.49 -5.22
N ILE A 58 -4.72 -0.84 -5.20
CA ILE A 58 -5.98 -1.59 -5.16
C ILE A 58 -6.64 -1.44 -3.80
N GLY A 59 -5.86 -1.52 -2.71
CA GLY A 59 -6.39 -1.36 -1.36
C GLY A 59 -7.07 -0.01 -1.17
N TYR A 60 -6.48 1.07 -1.68
CA TYR A 60 -7.10 2.40 -1.64
C TYR A 60 -8.41 2.44 -2.43
N GLN A 61 -8.41 1.98 -3.68
CA GLN A 61 -9.60 2.00 -4.53
C GLN A 61 -10.74 1.19 -3.92
N VAL A 62 -10.45 -0.01 -3.40
CA VAL A 62 -11.45 -0.90 -2.80
C VAL A 62 -12.01 -0.28 -1.52
N LEU A 63 -11.15 0.15 -0.59
CA LEU A 63 -11.61 0.73 0.67
C LEU A 63 -12.39 2.04 0.46
N HIS A 64 -11.96 2.86 -0.50
CA HIS A 64 -12.67 4.08 -0.86
C HIS A 64 -14.03 3.79 -1.52
N ALA A 65 -14.11 2.79 -2.41
CA ALA A 65 -15.36 2.36 -3.01
C ALA A 65 -16.33 1.83 -1.95
N LEU A 66 -15.87 0.97 -1.04
CA LEU A 66 -16.68 0.42 0.05
C LEU A 66 -17.20 1.51 1.00
N ALA A 67 -16.36 2.50 1.33
CA ALA A 67 -16.78 3.63 2.15
C ALA A 67 -17.84 4.49 1.47
N LYS A 68 -17.77 4.63 0.14
CA LYS A 68 -18.76 5.36 -0.65
C LYS A 68 -20.11 4.62 -0.72
N THR A 69 -20.11 3.29 -0.83
CA THR A 69 -21.33 2.47 -0.87
C THR A 69 -22.04 2.38 0.48
N LYS A 70 -21.35 2.66 1.59
CA LYS A 70 -21.96 2.72 2.93
C LYS A 70 -22.67 4.05 3.25
N LYS A 71 -22.63 5.03 2.34
CA LYS A 71 -23.44 6.26 2.40
C LYS A 71 -24.70 6.10 1.56
#